data_AF-A0A5C8BZG2-F1
#
_entry.id   AF-A0A5C8BZG2-F1
#
_cell.length_a   1.000
_cell.length_b   1.000
_cell.length_c   1.000
_cell.angle_alpha   90.00
_cell.angle_beta   90.00
_cell.angle_gamma   90.00
#
_symmetry.space_group_name_H-M   'P 1'
#
loop_
_entity.id
_entity.type
_entity.pdbx_description
1 polymer ?
#
loop_
_entity_poly.entity_id
_entity_poly.type
_entity_poly.pdbx_seq_one_letter_code
_entity_poly.pdbx_strand_id
1 'polypeptide(L)' 'MSFTVVHQASANDVTWCVYDVAGNQGDVVQLMKDYAIAAKSWGVNIQPKIYQNDEQAVQDYQAKKCDAVVASS' A
#
# COMPACT_ATOMS: atom_id res chain seq x y z
N MET A 1 -41.42 2.41 9.88
CA MET A 1 -40.50 2.85 8.81
C MET A 1 -39.10 2.80 9.41
N SER A 2 -38.37 1.72 9.16
CA SER A 2 -37.07 1.49 9.79
C SER A 2 -35.99 1.79 8.76
N PHE A 3 -35.28 2.90 8.94
CA PHE A 3 -34.11 3.23 8.13
C PHE A 3 -32.92 2.45 8.67
N THR A 4 -32.58 1.33 8.05
CA THR A 4 -31.29 0.66 8.25
C THR A 4 -30.21 1.50 7.57
N VAL A 5 -29.38 2.17 8.36
CA VAL A 5 -28.18 2.84 7.86
C VAL A 5 -27.20 1.75 7.42
N VAL A 6 -27.09 1.52 6.12
CA VAL A 6 -25.96 0.80 5.52
C VAL A 6 -24.76 1.75 5.54
N HIS A 7 -23.93 1.64 6.59
CA HIS A 7 -22.58 2.19 6.56
C HIS A 7 -21.80 1.35 5.54
N GLN A 8 -21.74 1.80 4.28
CA GLN A 8 -20.80 1.24 3.30
C GLN A 8 -19.40 1.64 3.74
N ALA A 9 -18.76 0.78 4.53
CA ALA A 9 -17.31 0.80 4.68
C ALA A 9 -16.73 0.30 3.35
N SER A 10 -16.65 1.19 2.36
CA SER A 10 -15.86 0.96 1.16
C SER A 10 -14.43 0.88 1.63
N ALA A 11 -13.89 -0.34 1.76
CA ALA A 11 -12.47 -0.49 2.04
C ALA A 11 -11.73 0.21 0.90
N ASN A 12 -11.04 1.31 1.20
CA ASN A 12 -10.24 1.99 0.18
C ASN A 12 -9.03 1.09 -0.08
N ASP A 13 -9.08 0.34 -1.17
CA ASP A 13 -7.95 -0.44 -1.66
C ASP A 13 -6.92 0.54 -2.20
N VAL A 14 -5.73 0.54 -1.61
CA VAL A 14 -4.62 1.41 -2.02
C VAL A 14 -3.40 0.55 -2.28
N THR A 15 -2.83 0.65 -3.47
CA THR A 15 -1.62 -0.10 -3.85
C THR A 15 -0.38 0.76 -3.65
N TRP A 16 0.58 0.31 -2.85
CA TRP A 16 1.82 1.03 -2.60
C TRP A 16 3.00 0.32 -3.24
N CYS A 17 3.76 1.00 -4.10
CA CYS A 17 5.03 0.52 -4.62
C CYS A 17 6.11 0.80 -3.57
N VAL A 18 6.59 -0.22 -2.88
CA VAL A 18 7.59 -0.11 -1.81
C VAL A 18 8.92 -0.61 -2.34
N TYR A 19 9.87 0.30 -2.51
CA TYR A 19 11.25 -0.05 -2.83
C TYR A 19 12.06 -0.29 -1.55
N ASP A 20 12.82 -1.38 -1.56
CA ASP A 20 13.76 -1.72 -0.51
C ASP A 20 14.91 -2.54 -1.10
N VAL A 21 16.15 -2.14 -0.82
CA VAL A 21 17.37 -2.82 -1.27
C VAL A 21 17.43 -4.28 -0.82
N ALA A 22 16.94 -4.56 0.39
CA ALA A 22 16.85 -5.91 0.96
C ALA A 22 15.58 -6.66 0.51
N GLY A 23 14.73 -6.01 -0.30
CA GLY A 23 13.50 -6.55 -0.83
C GLY A 23 12.51 -6.91 0.27
N ASN A 24 11.92 -8.11 0.19
CA ASN A 24 10.84 -8.52 1.09
C ASN A 24 11.24 -8.60 2.59
N GLN A 25 12.54 -8.65 2.87
CA GLN A 25 13.11 -8.73 4.22
C GLN A 25 13.70 -7.40 4.72
N GLY A 26 13.56 -6.33 3.92
CA GLY A 26 14.04 -5.05 4.34
C GLY A 26 13.13 -4.36 5.36
N ASP A 27 13.72 -3.39 6.05
CA ASP A 27 13.11 -2.65 7.14
C ASP A 27 11.96 -1.78 6.65
N VAL A 28 12.09 -1.17 5.47
CA VAL A 28 11.03 -0.35 4.86
C VAL A 28 9.83 -1.24 4.53
N VAL A 29 10.05 -2.41 3.92
CA VAL A 29 8.97 -3.34 3.61
C VAL A 29 8.28 -3.84 4.88
N GLN A 30 9.04 -4.18 5.91
CA GLN A 30 8.47 -4.67 7.16
C GLN A 30 7.60 -3.60 7.83
N LEU A 31 8.09 -2.35 7.88
CA LEU A 31 7.31 -1.21 8.36
C LEU A 31 6.02 -1.00 7.55
N MET A 32 6.09 -1.11 6.22
CA MET A 32 4.91 -0.93 5.36
C MET A 32 3.87 -2.04 5.54
N LYS A 33 4.31 -3.29 5.81
CA LYS A 33 3.39 -4.39 6.16
C LYS A 33 2.68 -4.13 7.48
N ASP A 34 3.42 -3.68 8.49
CA ASP A 34 2.84 -3.36 9.81
C ASP A 34 1.85 -2.19 9.69
N TYR A 35 2.18 -1.18 8.89
CA TYR A 35 1.27 -0.09 8.58
C TYR A 35 0.02 -0.55 7.82
N ALA A 36 0.17 -1.45 6.84
CA ALA A 36 -0.95 -2.04 6.12
C ALA A 36 -1.89 -2.82 7.06
N ILE A 37 -1.34 -3.50 8.07
CA ILE A 37 -2.15 -4.17 9.11
C ILE A 37 -2.89 -3.15 9.96
N ALA A 38 -2.24 -2.07 10.40
CA ALA A 38 -2.87 -1.02 11.18
C ALA A 38 -3.98 -0.29 10.41
N ALA A 39 -3.75 0.00 9.12
CA ALA A 39 -4.68 0.70 8.23
C ALA A 39 -6.00 -0.06 8.03
N LYS A 40 -6.00 -1.39 8.17
CA LYS A 40 -7.23 -2.20 8.13
C LYS A 40 -8.23 -1.78 9.20
N SER A 41 -7.75 -1.34 10.37
CA SER A 41 -8.64 -0.84 11.45
C SER A 41 -9.37 0.45 11.07
N TRP A 42 -8.84 1.19 10.09
CA TRP A 42 -9.43 2.42 9.55
C TRP A 42 -10.28 2.17 8.31
N GLY A 43 -10.47 0.90 7.92
CA GLY A 43 -11.17 0.55 6.68
C GLY A 43 -10.35 0.85 5.42
N VAL A 44 -9.02 0.84 5.49
CA VAL A 44 -8.14 0.99 4.33
C VAL A 44 -7.39 -0.32 4.14
N ASN A 45 -7.39 -0.84 2.91
CA ASN A 45 -6.69 -2.06 2.58
C ASN A 45 -5.47 -1.73 1.71
N ILE A 46 -4.31 -1.68 2.36
CA ILE A 46 -3.05 -1.36 1.68
C ILE A 46 -2.47 -2.65 1.10
N GLN A 47 -2.18 -2.63 -0.19
CA GLN A 47 -1.55 -3.72 -0.94
C GLN A 47 -0.14 -3.30 -1.36
N PRO A 48 0.88 -3.57 -0.53
CA PRO A 48 2.25 -3.22 -0.85
C PRO A 48 2.82 -4.16 -1.92
N LYS A 49 3.26 -3.59 -3.05
CA LYS A 49 4.11 -4.24 -4.05
C LYS A 49 5.56 -3.94 -3.75
N ILE A 50 6.35 -4.99 -3.58
CA ILE A 50 7.74 -4.87 -3.14
C ILE A 50 8.68 -4.89 -4.34
N TYR A 51 9.58 -3.91 -4.41
CA TYR A 51 10.56 -3.75 -5.47
C TYR A 51 11.97 -3.70 -4.87
N GLN A 52 12.94 -4.31 -5.55
CA GLN A 52 14.36 -4.23 -5.20
C GLN A 52 15.14 -3.22 -6.04
N ASN A 53 14.48 -2.63 -7.04
CA ASN A 53 15.03 -1.59 -7.89
C ASN A 53 14.05 -0.40 -7.85
N ASP A 54 14.57 0.80 -7.60
CA ASP A 54 13.79 2.02 -7.41
C ASP A 54 13.21 2.51 -8.75
N GLU A 55 13.96 2.40 -9.83
CA GLU A 55 13.51 2.70 -11.20
C GLU A 55 12.28 1.87 -11.55
N GLN A 56 12.24 0.58 -11.21
CA GLN A 56 11.07 -0.28 -11.41
C GLN A 56 9.86 0.17 -10.59
N ALA A 57 10.06 0.58 -9.34
CA ALA A 57 8.99 1.09 -8.49
C ALA A 57 8.41 2.40 -9.05
N VAL A 58 9.28 3.31 -9.50
CA VAL A 58 8.90 4.58 -10.13
C VAL A 58 8.21 4.33 -11.47
N GLN A 59 8.72 3.43 -12.30
CA GLN A 59 8.11 3.06 -13.58
C GLN A 59 6.71 2.49 -13.38
N ASP A 60 6.51 1.60 -12.41
CA ASP A 60 5.20 1.01 -12.14
C ASP A 60 4.22 2.03 -11.54
N TYR A 61 4.71 2.99 -10.75
CA TYR A 61 3.92 4.14 -10.31
C TYR A 61 3.49 5.02 -11.50
N GLN A 62 4.41 5.37 -12.41
CA GLN A 62 4.11 6.14 -13.63
C GLN A 62 3.14 5.37 -14.56
N ALA A 63 3.26 4.05 -14.60
CA ALA A 63 2.34 3.15 -15.30
C ALA A 63 0.98 3.00 -14.60
N LYS A 64 0.73 3.73 -13.51
CA LYS A 64 -0.51 3.72 -12.70
C LYS A 64 -0.84 2.35 -12.11
N LYS A 65 0.18 1.54 -11.84
CA LYS A 65 0.02 0.23 -11.16
C LYS A 65 0.05 0.35 -9.64
N CYS A 66 0.38 1.53 -9.13
CA CYS A 66 0.44 1.89 -7.72
C CYS A 66 -0.10 3.31 -7.52
N ASP A 67 -0.75 3.55 -6.39
CA ASP A 67 -1.30 4.85 -5.98
C ASP A 67 -0.27 5.70 -5.24
N ALA A 68 0.74 5.06 -4.64
CA ALA A 68 1.87 5.71 -4.01
C ALA A 68 3.16 4.93 -4.25
N VAL A 69 4.29 5.61 -4.15
CA VAL A 69 5.63 5.01 -4.22
C VAL A 69 6.46 5.44 -3.01
N VAL A 70 7.13 4.47 -2.40
CA VAL A 70 8.12 4.66 -1.35
C VAL A 70 9.46 4.30 -1.96
N ALA A 71 10.28 5.30 -2.24
CA ALA A 71 11.64 5.14 -2.76
C ALA A 71 12.59 5.95 -1.88
N SER A 72 13.75 5.38 -1.56
CA SER A 72 14.85 6.10 -0.93
C SER A 72 15.56 6.90 -2.02
N SER A 73 15.23 8.18 -2.12
CA SER A 73 15.89 9.17 -2.99
C SER A 73 17.41 9.18 -2.87
#